data_AF-A0A2A5F4K5-F1
#
_entry.id   AF-A0A2A5F4K5-F1
#
_cell.length_a   1.000
_cell.length_b   1.000
_cell.length_c   1.000
_cell.angle_alpha   90.00
_cell.angle_beta   90.00
_cell.angle_gamma   90.00
#
_symmetry.space_group_name_H-M   'P 1'
#
loop_
_entity.id
_entity.type
_entity.pdbx_description
1 polymer ?
#
loop_
_entity_poly.entity_id
_entity_poly.type
_entity_poly.pdbx_seq_one_letter_code
_entity_poly.pdbx_strand_id
1 'polypeptide(L)'
;MNDAKITEPFLLKLKARIESDPDITVSGLAIKAGLGNSAIRLMFSRNVQSLRISTARQICAALGTTLEEFMSEAHTPEEQEIVRLVSQLPDHLRRQLLGYGQGLLVSKDQAAPKSGEDEQ
;
A
#
# COMPACT_ATOMS: atom_id res chain seq x y z
N MET A 1 -1.08 -19.51 15.73
CA MET A 1 -2.41 -18.92 15.42
C MET A 1 -3.05 -19.80 14.38
N ASN A 2 -4.35 -20.14 14.48
CA ASN A 2 -5.03 -20.92 13.45
C ASN A 2 -4.92 -20.19 12.10
N ASP A 3 -4.26 -20.81 11.13
CA ASP A 3 -4.19 -20.35 9.74
C ASP A 3 -5.51 -20.64 9.03
N ALA A 4 -6.59 -20.02 9.53
CA ALA A 4 -7.73 -19.74 8.67
C ALA A 4 -7.17 -18.89 7.52
N LYS A 5 -7.35 -19.35 6.28
CA LYS A 5 -6.81 -18.70 5.08
C LYS A 5 -7.48 -17.33 4.96
N ILE A 6 -6.83 -16.29 5.48
CA ILE A 6 -7.30 -14.90 5.36
C ILE A 6 -7.34 -14.60 3.86
N THR A 7 -8.49 -14.13 3.38
CA THR A 7 -8.69 -13.83 1.95
C THR A 7 -8.88 -12.35 1.68
N GLU A 8 -9.24 -11.59 2.70
CA GLU A 8 -9.47 -10.15 2.57
C GLU A 8 -8.13 -9.41 2.45
N PRO A 9 -7.93 -8.61 1.37
CA PRO A 9 -6.63 -7.98 1.06
C PRO A 9 -6.07 -7.08 2.17
N PHE A 10 -6.91 -6.29 2.83
CA PHE A 10 -6.47 -5.41 3.90
C PHE A 10 -5.96 -6.22 5.10
N LEU A 11 -6.66 -7.28 5.51
CA LEU A 11 -6.27 -8.16 6.60
C LEU A 11 -4.99 -8.94 6.27
N LEU A 12 -4.75 -9.28 5.00
CA LEU A 12 -3.48 -9.88 4.55
C LEU A 12 -2.31 -8.91 4.76
N LYS A 13 -2.42 -7.67 4.26
CA LYS A 13 -1.38 -6.64 4.46
C LYS A 13 -1.19 -6.29 5.94
N LEU A 14 -2.27 -6.24 6.70
CA LEU A 14 -2.24 -5.98 8.15
C LEU A 14 -1.52 -7.10 8.91
N LYS A 15 -1.78 -8.37 8.60
CA LYS A 15 -1.08 -9.50 9.21
C LYS A 15 0.43 -9.39 8.93
N ALA A 16 0.81 -9.16 7.67
CA ALA A 16 2.22 -9.00 7.30
C ALA A 16 2.90 -7.83 8.02
N ARG A 17 2.24 -6.67 8.16
CA ARG A 17 2.79 -5.50 8.85
C ARG A 17 3.00 -5.73 10.35
N ILE A 18 2.11 -6.48 10.99
CA ILE A 18 2.23 -6.87 12.41
C ILE A 18 3.35 -7.89 12.58
N GLU A 19 3.47 -8.86 11.67
CA GLU A 19 4.51 -9.88 11.72
C GLU A 19 5.91 -9.31 11.43
N SER A 20 6.01 -8.25 10.64
CA SER A 20 7.28 -7.61 10.30
C SER A 20 7.84 -6.70 11.41
N ASP A 21 7.04 -6.37 12.43
CA ASP A 21 7.36 -5.33 13.41
C ASP A 21 6.96 -5.78 14.84
N PRO A 22 7.94 -6.18 15.66
CA PRO A 22 7.68 -6.80 16.95
C PRO A 22 7.07 -5.84 17.98
N ASP A 23 7.13 -4.51 17.75
CA ASP A 23 6.53 -3.52 18.64
C ASP A 23 5.01 -3.40 18.43
N ILE A 24 4.49 -3.92 17.32
CA ILE A 24 3.06 -3.89 17.01
C ILE A 24 2.41 -5.16 17.54
N THR A 25 1.59 -5.03 18.57
CA THR A 25 0.74 -6.12 19.06
C THR A 25 -0.69 -5.97 18.55
N VAL A 26 -1.37 -7.08 18.27
CA VAL A 26 -2.77 -7.10 17.83
C VAL A 26 -3.68 -6.36 18.83
N SER A 27 -3.50 -6.61 20.12
CA SER A 27 -4.27 -5.98 21.19
C SER A 27 -3.95 -4.49 21.34
N GLY A 28 -2.67 -4.12 21.34
CA GLY A 28 -2.25 -2.73 21.46
C GLY A 28 -2.71 -1.88 20.28
N LEU A 29 -2.62 -2.42 19.06
CA LEU A 29 -3.10 -1.76 17.85
C LEU A 29 -4.62 -1.56 17.87
N ALA A 30 -5.38 -2.57 18.32
CA ALA A 30 -6.83 -2.45 18.43
C ALA A 30 -7.23 -1.33 19.40
N ILE A 31 -6.58 -1.25 20.56
CA ILE A 31 -6.82 -0.19 21.55
C ILE A 31 -6.47 1.19 20.96
N LYS A 32 -5.31 1.32 20.33
CA LYS A 32 -4.87 2.57 19.70
C LYS A 32 -5.80 3.04 18.58
N ALA A 33 -6.44 2.10 17.88
CA ALA A 33 -7.46 2.36 16.86
C ALA A 33 -8.85 2.68 17.43
N GLY A 34 -9.03 2.68 18.75
CA GLY A 34 -10.34 2.89 19.39
C GLY A 34 -11.30 1.70 19.22
N LEU A 35 -10.77 0.51 18.99
CA LEU A 35 -11.51 -0.74 18.85
C LEU A 35 -11.46 -1.56 20.15
N GLY A 36 -12.34 -2.55 20.28
CA GLY A 36 -12.23 -3.52 21.38
C GLY A 36 -10.90 -4.30 21.30
N ASN A 37 -10.28 -4.59 22.45
CA ASN A 37 -8.96 -5.23 22.55
C ASN A 37 -8.82 -6.51 21.70
N SER A 38 -9.89 -7.30 21.57
CA SER A 38 -9.89 -8.53 20.75
C SER A 38 -10.33 -8.34 19.30
N ALA A 39 -10.68 -7.12 18.86
CA ALA A 39 -11.33 -6.88 17.58
C ALA A 39 -10.48 -7.37 16.40
N ILE A 40 -9.21 -6.98 16.33
CA ILE A 40 -8.32 -7.38 15.23
C ILE A 40 -8.07 -8.90 15.26
N ARG A 41 -7.89 -9.49 16.45
CA ARG A 41 -7.78 -10.96 16.60
C ARG A 41 -9.02 -11.68 16.06
N LEU A 42 -10.21 -11.15 16.36
CA LEU A 42 -11.47 -11.68 15.87
C LEU A 42 -11.59 -11.55 14.35
N MET A 43 -11.16 -10.43 13.76
CA MET A 43 -11.15 -10.23 12.31
C MET A 43 -10.32 -11.29 11.59
N PHE A 44 -9.11 -11.60 12.09
CA PHE A 44 -8.28 -12.68 11.56
C PHE A 44 -8.94 -14.06 11.74
N SER A 45 -9.41 -14.37 12.95
CA SER A 45 -9.97 -15.70 13.25
C SER A 45 -11.28 -16.01 12.51
N ARG A 46 -12.09 -14.99 12.22
CA ARG A 46 -13.37 -15.13 11.53
C ARG A 46 -13.26 -15.01 10.01
N ASN A 47 -12.06 -14.74 9.48
CA ASN A 47 -11.83 -14.47 8.07
C ASN A 47 -12.89 -13.50 7.52
N VAL A 48 -13.02 -12.34 8.15
CA VAL A 48 -14.03 -11.35 7.77
C VAL A 48 -13.84 -10.99 6.30
N GLN A 49 -14.83 -11.34 5.48
CA GLN A 49 -14.76 -11.17 4.02
C GLN A 49 -14.93 -9.71 3.58
N SER A 50 -15.51 -8.86 4.42
CA SER A 50 -15.75 -7.45 4.13
C SER A 50 -15.57 -6.62 5.39
N LEU A 51 -14.35 -6.08 5.57
CA LEU A 51 -14.06 -5.13 6.63
C LEU A 51 -14.65 -3.78 6.27
N ARG A 52 -15.32 -3.13 7.23
CA ARG A 52 -15.83 -1.77 7.02
C ARG A 52 -14.66 -0.81 6.76
N ILE A 53 -14.78 0.02 5.73
CA ILE A 53 -13.76 1.02 5.37
C ILE A 53 -13.44 1.95 6.56
N SER A 54 -14.44 2.31 7.36
CA SER A 54 -14.25 3.13 8.57
C SER A 54 -13.30 2.47 9.56
N THR A 55 -13.43 1.15 9.75
CA THR A 55 -12.59 0.37 10.66
C THR A 55 -11.18 0.20 10.10
N ALA A 56 -11.04 -0.04 8.79
CA ALA A 56 -9.75 -0.07 8.13
C ALA A 56 -8.98 1.26 8.31
N ARG A 57 -9.66 2.40 8.11
CA ARG A 57 -9.09 3.74 8.34
C ARG A 57 -8.67 3.97 9.79
N GLN A 58 -9.46 3.53 10.76
CA GLN A 58 -9.10 3.62 12.19
C GLN A 58 -7.80 2.86 12.50
N ILE A 59 -7.64 1.67 11.92
CA ILE A 59 -6.44 0.85 12.08
C ILE A 59 -5.23 1.53 11.40
N CYS A 60 -5.37 2.03 10.17
CA CYS A 60 -4.31 2.77 9.48
C CYS A 60 -3.87 4.02 10.26
N ALA A 61 -4.82 4.79 10.77
CA ALA A 61 -4.51 5.98 11.59
C ALA A 61 -3.72 5.61 12.85
N ALA A 62 -4.05 4.48 13.49
CA ALA A 62 -3.28 3.97 14.63
C ALA A 62 -1.86 3.52 14.24
N LEU A 63 -1.66 3.06 13.00
CA LEU A 63 -0.35 2.76 12.43
C LEU A 63 0.42 4.02 11.96
N GLY A 64 -0.22 5.19 11.95
CA GLY A 64 0.38 6.44 11.47
C GLY A 64 0.40 6.58 9.96
N THR A 65 -0.51 5.92 9.24
CA THR A 65 -0.64 5.96 7.78
C THR A 65 -2.10 6.16 7.35
N THR A 66 -2.32 6.42 6.07
CA THR A 66 -3.67 6.44 5.46
C THR A 66 -4.05 5.09 4.90
N LEU A 67 -5.34 4.88 4.58
CA LEU A 67 -5.78 3.62 3.96
C LEU A 67 -5.22 3.49 2.55
N GLU A 68 -5.14 4.60 1.83
CA GLU A 68 -4.66 4.70 0.47
C GLU A 68 -3.18 4.34 0.37
N GLU A 69 -2.35 4.88 1.27
CA GLU A 69 -0.92 4.50 1.38
C GLU A 69 -0.75 3.05 1.81
N PHE A 70 -1.52 2.60 2.81
CA PHE A 70 -1.41 1.24 3.34
C PHE A 70 -1.80 0.17 2.31
N MET A 71 -2.78 0.47 1.46
CA MET A 71 -3.23 -0.42 0.40
C MET A 71 -2.46 -0.25 -0.91
N SER A 72 -1.61 0.77 -1.03
CA SER A 72 -0.76 0.95 -2.19
C SER A 72 0.17 -0.25 -2.41
N GLU A 73 0.48 -0.55 -3.67
CA GLU A 73 1.56 -1.48 -4.06
C GLU A 73 2.92 -0.76 -4.16
N ALA A 74 3.01 0.47 -3.65
CA ALA A 74 4.26 1.20 -3.55
C ALA A 74 5.20 0.54 -2.53
N HIS A 75 6.26 -0.10 -3.03
CA HIS A 75 7.23 -0.84 -2.25
C HIS A 75 8.44 0.00 -1.84
N THR A 76 8.75 1.07 -2.59
CA THR A 76 9.87 1.97 -2.29
C THR A 76 9.42 3.28 -1.64
N PRO A 77 10.28 3.94 -0.84
CA PRO A 77 9.99 5.28 -0.31
C PRO A 77 9.64 6.28 -1.41
N GLU A 78 10.27 6.17 -2.59
CA GLU A 78 10.00 7.01 -3.74
C GLU A 78 8.60 6.77 -4.31
N GLU A 79 8.19 5.51 -4.45
CA GLU A 79 6.83 5.15 -4.91
C GLU A 79 5.76 5.63 -3.92
N GLN A 80 6.04 5.51 -2.62
CA GLN A 80 5.11 5.96 -1.57
C GLN A 80 4.93 7.48 -1.60
N GLU A 81 6.02 8.23 -1.73
CA GLU A 81 5.96 9.69 -1.82
C GLU A 81 5.27 10.15 -3.11
N ILE A 82 5.49 9.47 -4.23
CA ILE A 82 4.79 9.76 -5.50
C ILE A 82 3.28 9.59 -5.32
N VAL A 83 2.82 8.49 -4.70
CA VAL A 83 1.38 8.27 -4.44
C VAL A 83 0.81 9.36 -3.53
N ARG A 84 1.52 9.70 -2.44
CA ARG A 84 1.13 10.76 -1.51
C ARG A 84 0.98 12.11 -2.21
N LEU A 85 1.94 12.48 -3.07
CA LEU A 85 1.91 13.73 -3.84
C LEU A 85 0.78 13.73 -4.87
N VAL A 86 0.60 12.65 -5.63
CA VAL A 86 -0.47 12.51 -6.63
C VAL A 86 -1.85 12.68 -6.00
N SER A 87 -2.07 12.15 -4.79
CA SER A 87 -3.34 12.29 -4.08
C SER A 87 -3.74 13.74 -3.83
N GLN A 88 -2.76 14.65 -3.68
CA GLN A 88 -2.96 16.07 -3.40
C GLN A 88 -3.08 16.93 -4.68
N LEU A 89 -2.74 16.38 -5.85
CA LEU A 89 -2.79 17.12 -7.10
C LEU A 89 -4.21 17.17 -7.71
N PRO A 90 -4.60 18.29 -8.33
CA PRO A 90 -5.79 18.37 -9.17
C PRO A 90 -5.62 17.59 -10.48
N ASP A 91 -6.73 17.17 -11.09
CA ASP A 91 -6.74 16.22 -12.21
C ASP A 91 -5.93 16.63 -13.44
N HIS A 92 -5.83 17.94 -13.73
CA HIS A 92 -5.00 18.42 -14.82
C HIS A 92 -3.50 18.22 -14.56
N LEU A 93 -3.04 18.40 -13.32
CA LEU A 93 -1.65 18.17 -12.93
C LEU A 93 -1.33 16.67 -12.85
N ARG A 94 -2.28 15.84 -12.44
CA ARG A 94 -2.13 14.37 -12.49
C ARG A 94 -1.89 13.88 -13.93
N ARG A 95 -2.64 14.42 -14.90
CA ARG A 95 -2.45 14.10 -16.33
C ARG A 95 -1.09 14.56 -16.86
N GLN A 96 -0.61 15.72 -16.43
CA GLN A 96 0.73 16.18 -16.79
C GLN A 96 1.82 15.29 -16.21
N LEU A 97 1.72 14.90 -14.94
CA LEU A 97 2.66 13.98 -14.31
C LEU A 97 2.70 12.63 -15.02
N LEU A 98 1.53 12.09 -15.40
CA LEU A 98 1.43 10.87 -16.19
C LEU A 98 2.16 11.02 -17.54
N GLY A 99 1.92 12.11 -18.26
CA GLY A 99 2.61 12.39 -19.53
C GLY A 99 4.13 12.52 -19.37
N TYR A 100 4.59 13.13 -18.26
CA TYR A 100 6.01 13.23 -17.95
C TYR A 100 6.63 11.84 -17.70
N GLY A 101 5.98 10.99 -16.90
CA GLY A 101 6.44 9.62 -16.66
C GLY A 101 6.49 8.79 -17.95
N GLN A 102 5.50 8.95 -18.84
CA GLN A 102 5.50 8.32 -20.16
C GLN A 102 6.68 8.80 -21.02
N GLY A 103 6.97 10.11 -21.00
CA GLY A 103 8.12 10.69 -21.70
C GLY A 103 9.45 10.11 -21.21
N LEU A 104 9.64 9.97 -19.89
CA LEU A 104 10.85 9.37 -19.31
C LEU A 104 11.05 7.92 -19.77
N LEU A 105 9.99 7.13 -19.89
CA LEU A 105 10.08 5.75 -20.40
C LEU A 105 10.51 5.71 -21.86
N VAL A 106 9.92 6.55 -22.72
CA VAL A 106 10.30 6.64 -24.13
C VAL A 106 11.76 7.07 -24.30
N SER A 107 12.22 8.05 -23.50
CA SER A 107 13.61 8.50 -23.53
C SER A 107 14.58 7.42 -23.04
N LYS A 108 14.19 6.60 -22.07
CA LYS A 108 14.98 5.45 -21.61
C LYS A 108 15.15 4.40 -22.72
N ASP A 109 14.09 4.12 -23.47
CA ASP A 109 14.13 3.13 -24.57
C ASP A 109 14.92 3.62 -25.79
N GLN A 110 14.91 4.93 -26.06
CA GLN A 110 15.72 5.54 -27.13
C GLN A 110 17.21 5.64 -26.79
N ALA A 111 17.58 5.59 -25.51
CA ALA A 111 18.97 5.63 -25.05
C ALA A 111 19.70 4.27 -25.18
N ALA A 112 19.03 3.20 -25.59
CA ALA A 112 19.69 1.95 -25.98
C ALA A 112 20.16 2.07 -27.45
N PRO A 113 21.47 2.23 -27.73
CA PRO A 113 21.93 2.23 -29.11
C PRO A 113 21.65 0.86 -29.72
N LYS A 114 21.05 0.85 -30.91
CA LYS A 114 21.10 -0.31 -31.81
C LYS A 114 22.57 -0.65 -32.03
N SER A 115 23.01 -1.77 -31.44
CA SER A 115 24.30 -2.35 -31.76
C SER A 115 24.31 -2.73 -33.25
N GLY A 116 24.93 -1.85 -34.05
CA GLY A 116 25.56 -2.09 -35.35
C GLY A 116 24.85 -3.02 -36.33
N GLU A 117 24.04 -2.44 -37.21
CA GLU A 117 24.01 -2.87 -38.62
C GLU A 117 24.79 -1.83 -39.42
N ASP A 118 25.95 -2.25 -39.94
CA ASP A 118 26.51 -1.95 -41.26
C ASP A 118 28.05 -1.87 -41.20
N GLU A 119 28.75 -2.83 -41.82
CA GLU A 119 29.46 -2.60 -43.10
C GLU A 119 30.29 -3.85 -43.51
N GLN A 120 29.88 -4.42 -44.66
CA GLN A 120 30.68 -4.95 -45.78
C GLN A 120 31.59 -6.18 -45.59
#